data_AF-A0A182RMB5-F1
#
_entry.id   AF-A0A182RMB5-F1
#
_cell.length_a   1.000
_cell.length_b   1.000
_cell.length_c   1.000
_cell.angle_alpha   90.00
_cell.angle_beta   90.00
_cell.angle_gamma   90.00
#
_symmetry.space_group_name_H-M   'P 1'
#
loop_
_entity.id
_entity.type
_entity.pdbx_description
1 polymer ?
#
loop_
_entity_poly.entity_id
_entity_poly.type
_entity_poly.pdbx_seq_one_letter_code
_entity_poly.pdbx_strand_id
1 'polypeptide(L)'
;MEIQVMVKETVVRYDQQALLMELKTYVHVGHHVNIVNLLGIVRENMNQGELFVITEYCRFGNLKDFLLENRYAFLDDSSDEQLVYDSGYR
;
A
#
# COMPACT_ATOMS: atom_id res chain seq x y z
N MET A 1 16.77 -3.31 16.73
CA MET A 1 16.20 -2.86 15.43
C MET A 1 15.18 -3.90 15.04
N GLU A 2 13.90 -3.55 15.05
CA GLU A 2 12.85 -4.45 14.56
C GLU A 2 12.63 -4.14 13.07
N ILE A 3 12.66 -5.18 12.24
CA ILE A 3 12.35 -5.07 10.82
C ILE A 3 10.86 -5.35 10.68
N GLN A 4 10.08 -4.36 10.27
CA GLN A 4 8.66 -4.51 9.95
C GLN A 4 8.49 -4.78 8.46
N VAL A 5 7.56 -5.67 8.12
CA VAL A 5 7.21 -6.03 6.73
C VAL A 5 5.70 -6.03 6.56
N MET A 6 5.23 -5.86 5.32
CA MET A 6 3.83 -6.05 4.96
C MET A 6 3.66 -7.42 4.31
N VAL A 7 2.71 -8.21 4.82
CA VAL A 7 2.35 -9.51 4.25
C VAL A 7 0.95 -9.42 3.65
N LYS A 8 0.83 -9.69 2.37
CA LYS A 8 -0.44 -9.88 1.68
C LYS A 8 -0.69 -11.36 1.49
N GLU A 9 -1.67 -11.90 2.21
CA GLU A 9 -2.19 -13.25 1.99
C GLU A 9 -3.19 -13.24 0.85
N THR A 10 -3.12 -14.22 -0.03
CA THR A 10 -4.04 -14.39 -1.16
C THR A 10 -4.27 -15.87 -1.43
N VAL A 11 -5.54 -16.24 -1.59
CA VAL A 11 -5.96 -17.57 -2.03
C VAL A 11 -6.40 -17.49 -3.49
N VAL A 12 -5.65 -18.10 -4.39
CA VAL A 12 -5.84 -18.00 -5.83
C VAL A 12 -6.81 -19.08 -6.29
N ARG A 13 -8.08 -18.70 -6.49
CA ARG A 13 -9.15 -19.65 -6.85
C ARG A 13 -9.36 -19.83 -8.36
N TYR A 14 -9.02 -18.83 -9.18
CA TYR A 14 -9.16 -18.87 -10.64
C TYR A 14 -8.05 -18.03 -11.31
N ASP A 15 -7.65 -18.43 -12.51
CA ASP A 15 -6.59 -17.81 -13.34
C ASP A 15 -5.27 -17.50 -12.60
N GLN A 16 -4.55 -18.56 -12.24
CA GLN A 16 -3.20 -18.45 -11.68
C GLN A 16 -2.22 -17.76 -12.63
N GLN A 17 -2.51 -17.70 -13.94
CA GLN A 17 -1.56 -17.23 -14.93
C GLN A 17 -1.41 -15.71 -14.91
N ALA A 18 -2.52 -14.96 -14.77
CA ALA A 18 -2.50 -13.51 -14.62
C ALA A 18 -1.69 -13.07 -13.39
N LEU A 19 -1.99 -13.66 -12.23
CA LEU A 19 -1.27 -13.36 -11.00
C LEU A 19 0.22 -13.72 -11.11
N LEU A 20 0.55 -14.86 -11.72
CA LEU A 20 1.94 -15.24 -11.96
C LEU A 20 2.66 -14.22 -12.87
N MET A 21 1.97 -13.67 -13.87
CA MET A 21 2.53 -12.63 -14.74
C MET A 21 2.75 -11.32 -13.97
N GLU A 22 1.81 -10.91 -13.12
CA GLU A 22 1.99 -9.75 -12.24
C GLU A 22 3.18 -9.94 -11.30
N LEU A 23 3.31 -11.08 -10.63
CA LEU A 23 4.42 -11.37 -9.73
C LEU A 23 5.77 -11.42 -10.47
N LYS A 24 5.82 -12.00 -11.67
CA LYS A 24 7.02 -11.98 -12.52
C LYS A 24 7.42 -10.55 -12.88
N THR A 25 6.44 -9.72 -13.20
CA THR A 25 6.66 -8.30 -13.50
C THR A 25 7.20 -7.59 -12.27
N TYR A 26 6.61 -7.81 -11.10
CA TYR A 26 7.04 -7.23 -9.83
C TYR A 26 8.49 -7.62 -9.48
N VAL A 27 8.86 -8.90 -9.65
CA VAL A 27 10.26 -9.35 -9.48
C VAL A 27 11.20 -8.63 -10.46
N HIS A 28 10.78 -8.43 -11.71
CA HIS A 28 11.60 -7.80 -12.74
C HIS A 28 11.83 -6.30 -12.54
N VAL A 29 10.89 -5.59 -11.89
CA VAL A 29 11.05 -4.17 -11.54
C VAL A 29 12.30 -3.93 -10.68
N GLY A 30 12.66 -4.89 -9.83
CA GLY A 30 13.79 -4.79 -8.94
C GLY A 30 13.58 -3.72 -7.84
N HIS A 31 14.68 -3.27 -7.25
CA HIS A 31 14.64 -2.32 -6.14
C HIS A 31 14.61 -0.87 -6.63
N HIS A 32 13.66 -0.08 -6.14
CA HIS A 32 13.56 1.35 -6.42
C HIS A 32 12.96 2.12 -5.24
N VAL A 33 13.43 3.34 -4.96
CA VAL A 33 13.02 4.13 -3.77
C VAL A 33 11.58 4.62 -3.81
N ASN A 34 10.99 4.74 -5.00
CA ASN A 34 9.60 5.20 -5.18
C ASN A 34 8.63 4.05 -5.54
N ILE A 35 9.06 2.80 -5.40
CA ILE A 35 8.23 1.62 -5.61
C ILE A 35 8.27 0.82 -4.31
N VAL A 36 7.14 0.26 -3.90
CA VAL A 36 7.14 -0.65 -2.75
C VAL A 36 7.96 -1.87 -3.13
N ASN A 37 9.07 -2.14 -2.46
CA ASN A 37 9.94 -3.22 -2.89
C ASN A 37 9.39 -4.58 -2.45
N LEU A 38 9.44 -5.55 -3.38
CA LEU A 38 9.16 -6.94 -3.10
C LEU A 38 10.31 -7.56 -2.33
N LEU A 39 10.03 -8.10 -1.14
CA LEU A 39 11.02 -8.77 -0.29
C LEU A 39 10.99 -10.29 -0.46
N GLY A 40 9.80 -10.85 -0.75
CA GLY A 40 9.67 -12.29 -0.93
C GLY A 40 8.28 -12.71 -1.36
N ILE A 41 8.21 -13.94 -1.86
CA ILE A 41 6.96 -14.62 -2.22
C ILE A 41 7.03 -16.03 -1.66
N VAL A 42 6.04 -16.43 -0.88
CA VAL A 42 5.91 -17.79 -0.33
C VAL A 42 4.71 -18.46 -0.95
N ARG A 43 4.91 -19.66 -1.48
CA ARG A 43 3.84 -20.56 -1.92
C ARG A 43 3.88 -21.80 -1.03
N GLU A 44 3.01 -21.82 -0.04
CA GLU A 44 2.96 -22.91 0.95
C GLU A 44 2.13 -24.09 0.43
N ASN A 45 0.92 -23.84 -0.07
CA ASN A 45 0.03 -24.88 -0.55
C ASN A 45 -0.42 -24.67 -2.00
N MET A 46 0.28 -25.30 -2.94
CA MET A 46 -0.04 -25.18 -4.38
C MET A 46 -1.42 -25.75 -4.74
N ASN A 47 -1.89 -26.78 -4.04
CA ASN A 47 -3.18 -27.41 -4.32
C ASN A 47 -4.36 -26.54 -3.85
N GLN A 48 -4.14 -25.69 -2.85
CA GLN A 48 -5.13 -24.75 -2.33
C GLN A 48 -4.97 -23.33 -2.88
N GLY A 49 -3.89 -23.08 -3.62
CA GLY A 49 -3.59 -21.78 -4.21
C GLY A 49 -3.17 -20.73 -3.18
N GLU A 50 -2.59 -21.13 -2.06
CA GLU A 50 -2.16 -20.23 -0.99
C GLU A 50 -0.85 -19.52 -1.36
N LEU A 51 -0.88 -18.19 -1.30
CA LEU A 51 0.23 -17.31 -1.65
C LEU A 51 0.38 -16.21 -0.60
N PHE A 52 1.61 -16.01 -0.15
CA PHE A 52 1.99 -14.84 0.66
C PHE A 52 2.96 -13.97 -0.12
N VAL A 53 2.64 -12.70 -0.25
CA VAL A 53 3.51 -11.69 -0.86
C VAL A 53 4.05 -10.80 0.26
N ILE A 54 5.37 -10.76 0.40
CA ILE A 54 6.06 -10.02 1.44
C ILE A 54 6.71 -8.79 0.79
N THR A 55 6.37 -7.62 1.28
CA THR A 55 6.87 -6.33 0.78
C THR A 55 7.37 -5.45 1.91
N GLU A 56 8.07 -4.37 1.57
CA GLU A 56 8.43 -3.35 2.53
C GLU A 56 7.20 -2.77 3.24
N TYR A 57 7.36 -2.45 4.53
CA TYR A 57 6.29 -1.89 5.31
C TYR A 57 6.14 -0.38 5.09
N CYS A 58 5.00 0.03 4.55
CA CYS A 58 4.61 1.43 4.40
C CYS A 58 3.96 1.93 5.70
N ARG A 59 4.75 2.50 6.61
CA ARG A 59 4.33 2.97 7.96
C ARG A 59 3.09 3.87 8.01
N PHE A 60 2.80 4.59 6.93
CA PHE A 60 1.72 5.57 6.85
C PHE A 60 0.56 5.12 5.96
N GLY A 61 0.57 3.87 5.50
CA GLY A 61 -0.46 3.37 4.60
C GLY A 61 -0.42 4.02 3.22
N ASN A 62 -1.60 4.26 2.65
CA ASN A 62 -1.74 4.82 1.31
C ASN A 62 -1.76 6.35 1.34
N LEU A 63 -1.38 6.95 0.21
CA LEU A 63 -1.23 8.39 0.09
C LEU A 63 -2.56 9.15 0.28
N LYS A 64 -3.68 8.61 -0.21
CA LYS A 64 -4.99 9.28 -0.10
C LYS A 64 -5.37 9.49 1.37
N ASP A 65 -5.31 8.42 2.16
CA ASP A 65 -5.70 8.48 3.57
C ASP A 65 -4.71 9.32 4.37
N PHE A 66 -3.40 9.18 4.09
CA PHE A 66 -2.37 10.03 4.70
C PHE A 66 -2.63 11.53 4.48
N LEU A 67 -2.98 11.93 3.25
CA LEU A 67 -3.27 13.33 2.94
C LEU A 67 -4.56 13.82 3.62
N LEU A 68 -5.60 12.98 3.68
CA LEU A 68 -6.87 13.33 4.34
C LEU A 68 -6.70 13.52 5.86
N GLU A 69 -5.90 12.66 6.49
CA GLU A 69 -5.59 12.74 7.93
C GLU A 69 -4.74 13.97 8.27
N ASN A 70 -3.86 14.41 7.36
CA ASN A 70 -2.94 15.51 7.58
C ASN A 70 -3.37 16.82 6.89
N ARG A 71 -4.62 16.93 6.43
CA ARG A 71 -5.11 18.07 5.63
C ARG A 71 -4.82 19.45 6.24
N TYR A 72 -4.85 19.56 7.57
CA TYR A 72 -4.61 20.82 8.27
C TYR A 72 -3.12 21.17 8.40
N ALA A 73 -2.22 20.18 8.33
CA ALA A 73 -0.78 20.40 8.35
C ALA A 73 -0.25 20.97 7.02
N PHE A 74 -1.06 20.93 5.96
CA PHE A 74 -0.73 21.45 4.64
C PHE A 74 -1.45 22.76 4.30
N LEU A 75 -2.20 23.35 5.25
CA LEU A 75 -2.75 24.68 5.10
C LEU A 75 -1.63 25.70 5.39
N ASP A 76 -1.42 26.63 4.47
CA ASP A 76 -0.47 27.73 4.64
C ASP A 76 -1.03 28.71 5.69
N ASP A 77 -0.20 29.15 6.64
CA ASP A 77 -0.57 30.15 7.66
C ASP A 77 -0.83 31.54 7.03
N SER A 78 -0.68 31.69 5.72
CA SER A 78 -0.87 32.96 5.01
C SER A 78 -2.32 33.33 4.69
N SER A 79 -3.32 32.56 5.14
CA SER A 79 -4.72 32.98 5.07
C SER A 79 -5.26 33.35 6.44
N ASP A 80 -4.88 34.55 6.90
CA ASP A 80 -5.72 35.39 7.75
C ASP A 80 -7.01 35.76 6.98
N GLU A 81 -7.85 34.77 6.67
CA GLU A 81 -9.25 34.99 6.36
C GLU A 81 -10.07 33.96 7.13
N GLN A 82 -10.38 34.34 8.37
CA GLN A 82 -11.57 33.87 9.06
C GLN A 82 -12.79 34.14 8.17
N LEU A 83 -13.21 33.14 7.38
CA LEU A 83 -14.55 33.12 6.81
C LEU A 83 -15.20 31.78 7.16
N VAL A 84 -15.86 31.81 8.31
CA VAL A 84 -17.16 31.19 8.60
C VAL A 84 -17.61 30.16 7.56
N TYR A 85 -17.19 28.91 7.73
CA TYR A 85 -17.95 27.75 7.27
C TYR A 85 -18.53 27.06 8.50
N ASP A 86 -19.49 27.75 9.12
CA ASP A 86 -20.47 27.10 9.97
C ASP A 86 -21.46 26.32 9.09
N SER A 87 -21.86 25.17 9.60
CA SER A 87 -23.07 24.41 9.29
C SER A 87 -23.14 23.61 7.97
N GLY A 88 -22.76 22.34 8.09
CA GLY A 88 -23.67 21.27 7.66
C GLY A 88 -23.17 20.32 6.58
N TYR A 89 -22.44 19.28 6.98
CA TYR A 89 -22.60 17.95 6.38
C TYR A 89 -22.47 16.88 7.47
N ARG A 90 -23.62 16.25 7.77
CA ARG A 90 -23.69 14.92 8.36
C ARG A 90 -23.19 13.90 7.35
#